data_AF-A0A925UZ07-F1
#
_entry.id   AF-A0A925UZ07-F1
#
_cell.length_a   1.000
_cell.length_b   1.000
_cell.length_c   1.000
_cell.angle_alpha   90.00
_cell.angle_beta   90.00
_cell.angle_gamma   90.00
#
_symmetry.space_group_name_H-M   'P 1'
#
loop_
_entity.id
_entity.type
_entity.pdbx_description
1 polymer ?
#
loop_
_entity_poly.entity_id
_entity_poly.type
_entity_poly.pdbx_seq_one_letter_code
_entity_poly.pdbx_strand_id
1 'polypeptide(L)'
;MIQYALLGIAASIIGTQDDALAKYVYPLAKPIASPAIKIDVSDFPESRAWAEKAKEVVAAWFPTVTSLLATEDWKAPKEINIVIKKEISAPAWASGNTITVSGKWITQHPDDLGMMVHEMTHLIQAYPRNKVNTGWLVEGIADYIRWWRYEPEAPRTRIDPVKNKYTDAYRVTAYWLAWVSRKYDKRLVPALDRELRKGNDPMPVFEKFTTKSAEELWKEFVASKP
;
A
#
# COMPACT_ATOMS: atom_id res chain seq x y z
N MET A 1 35.44 39.32 -5.43
CA MET A 1 35.22 38.11 -6.28
C MET A 1 36.24 37.07 -5.86
N ILE A 2 35.81 36.01 -5.16
CA ILE A 2 36.65 34.84 -4.88
C ILE A 2 35.80 33.62 -5.18
N GLN A 3 36.23 32.90 -6.21
CA GLN A 3 35.59 31.76 -6.83
C GLN A 3 36.17 30.51 -6.16
N TYR A 4 35.33 29.72 -5.46
CA TYR A 4 35.77 28.43 -4.93
C TYR A 4 35.52 27.35 -5.97
N ALA A 5 36.62 26.81 -6.51
CA ALA A 5 36.64 25.60 -7.31
C ALA A 5 36.29 24.38 -6.43
N LEU A 6 35.25 23.64 -6.81
CA LEU A 6 34.95 22.33 -6.23
C LEU A 6 35.78 21.27 -6.94
N LEU A 7 36.88 20.87 -6.30
CA LEU A 7 37.61 19.64 -6.59
C LEU A 7 36.78 18.45 -6.12
N GLY A 8 36.58 17.49 -7.03
CA GLY A 8 35.92 16.23 -6.74
C GLY A 8 36.73 15.39 -5.75
N ILE A 9 36.00 14.73 -4.84
CA ILE A 9 36.55 13.68 -3.97
C ILE A 9 35.69 12.44 -4.19
N ALA A 10 36.28 11.43 -4.81
CA ALA A 10 35.86 10.05 -4.66
C ALA A 10 36.33 9.55 -3.29
N ALA A 11 35.41 9.04 -2.47
CA ALA A 11 35.74 8.22 -1.31
C ALA A 11 34.61 7.23 -1.03
N SER A 12 34.92 5.94 -1.14
CA SER A 12 34.17 4.85 -0.53
C SER A 12 34.23 5.00 0.99
N ILE A 13 33.08 5.12 1.63
CA ILE A 13 32.96 5.09 3.10
C ILE A 13 32.07 3.90 3.47
N ILE A 14 32.68 2.99 4.22
CA ILE A 14 32.05 1.90 4.98
C ILE A 14 30.96 2.51 5.87
N GLY A 15 29.76 1.90 5.85
CA GLY A 15 28.49 2.38 6.41
C GLY A 15 28.58 3.36 7.59
N THR A 16 28.17 4.60 7.33
CA THR A 16 28.12 5.67 8.33
C THR A 16 26.94 5.46 9.29
N GLN A 17 26.98 6.15 10.44
CA GLN A 17 25.90 6.27 11.43
C GLN A 17 24.53 6.63 10.79
N ASP A 18 24.53 7.17 9.57
CA ASP A 18 23.35 7.42 8.75
C ASP A 18 22.55 6.14 8.43
N ASP A 19 23.19 4.98 8.28
CA ASP A 19 22.48 3.71 8.05
C ASP A 19 21.79 3.18 9.32
N ALA A 20 22.32 3.51 10.51
CA ALA A 20 21.71 3.09 11.78
C ALA A 20 20.38 3.81 12.06
N LEU A 21 20.24 5.07 11.61
CA LEU A 21 19.00 5.84 11.76
C LEU A 21 18.01 5.63 10.60
N ALA A 22 18.49 5.18 9.44
CA ALA A 22 17.66 4.98 8.25
C ALA A 22 16.47 4.04 8.50
N LYS A 23 16.62 3.04 9.39
CA LYS A 23 15.52 2.14 9.76
C LYS A 23 14.35 2.83 10.46
N TYR A 24 14.52 4.05 10.96
CA TYR A 24 13.47 4.83 11.62
C TYR A 24 12.76 5.81 10.68
N VAL A 25 13.14 5.85 9.41
CA VAL A 25 12.57 6.74 8.39
C VAL A 25 11.88 5.90 7.32
N TYR A 26 10.63 6.23 7.01
CA TYR A 26 9.94 5.61 5.89
C TYR A 26 10.41 6.29 4.60
N PRO A 27 11.01 5.57 3.64
CA PRO A 27 11.53 6.16 2.42
C PRO A 27 10.37 6.58 1.51
N LEU A 28 10.47 7.77 0.93
CA LEU A 28 9.46 8.33 0.04
C LEU A 28 10.03 8.49 -1.37
N ALA A 29 9.32 7.95 -2.35
CA ALA A 29 9.54 8.24 -3.76
C ALA A 29 9.01 9.63 -4.12
N LYS A 30 9.45 10.17 -5.26
CA LYS A 30 8.88 11.39 -5.80
C LYS A 30 7.39 11.17 -6.10
N PRO A 31 6.48 12.01 -5.57
CA PRO A 31 5.05 11.87 -5.83
C PRO A 31 4.76 12.05 -7.32
N ILE A 32 3.83 11.24 -7.85
CA ILE A 32 3.38 11.31 -9.24
C ILE A 32 1.98 11.92 -9.25
N ALA A 33 1.74 12.89 -10.13
CA ALA A 33 0.44 13.52 -10.26
C ALA A 33 -0.64 12.49 -10.63
N SER A 34 -1.86 12.70 -10.13
CA SER A 34 -2.99 11.84 -10.49
C SER A 34 -3.22 11.85 -12.01
N PRO A 35 -3.39 10.69 -12.64
CA PRO A 35 -3.90 10.60 -14.01
C PRO A 35 -5.31 11.16 -14.13
N ALA A 36 -5.79 11.30 -15.37
CA ALA A 36 -7.19 11.61 -15.62
C ALA A 36 -8.09 10.49 -15.07
N ILE A 37 -9.16 10.85 -14.35
CA ILE A 37 -10.11 9.89 -13.77
C ILE A 37 -11.46 10.03 -14.48
N LYS A 38 -11.92 8.92 -15.08
CA LYS A 38 -13.23 8.80 -15.71
C LYS A 38 -14.18 8.05 -14.79
N ILE A 39 -15.44 8.45 -14.79
CA ILE A 39 -16.51 7.82 -14.03
C ILE A 39 -17.55 7.24 -15.00
N ASP A 40 -17.84 5.96 -14.85
CA ASP A 40 -18.95 5.27 -15.50
C ASP A 40 -19.95 4.81 -14.43
N VAL A 41 -21.14 5.42 -14.45
CA VAL A 41 -22.28 5.08 -13.57
C VAL A 41 -23.47 4.59 -14.40
N SER A 42 -23.26 4.17 -15.65
CA SER A 42 -24.34 3.78 -16.56
C SER A 42 -25.25 2.69 -15.99
N ASP A 43 -24.70 1.76 -15.22
CA ASP A 43 -25.42 0.64 -14.60
C ASP A 43 -26.07 1.01 -13.24
N PHE A 44 -25.67 2.11 -12.62
CA PHE A 44 -26.23 2.59 -11.35
C PHE A 44 -26.19 4.13 -11.25
N PRO A 45 -26.99 4.86 -12.06
CA PRO A 45 -26.84 6.30 -12.27
C PRO A 45 -26.97 7.17 -11.00
N GLU A 46 -27.77 6.75 -10.03
CA GLU A 46 -27.97 7.43 -8.75
C GLU A 46 -26.69 7.55 -7.91
N SER A 47 -25.69 6.70 -8.17
CA SER A 47 -24.38 6.75 -7.49
C SER A 47 -23.49 7.90 -7.92
N ARG A 48 -23.87 8.71 -8.92
CA ARG A 48 -23.03 9.78 -9.47
C ARG A 48 -22.43 10.69 -8.41
N ALA A 49 -23.22 11.15 -7.44
CA ALA A 49 -22.73 12.02 -6.38
C ALA A 49 -21.66 11.34 -5.49
N TRP A 50 -21.81 10.03 -5.23
CA TRP A 50 -20.81 9.25 -4.51
C TRP A 50 -19.55 9.05 -5.35
N ALA A 51 -19.71 8.74 -6.65
CA ALA A 51 -18.60 8.50 -7.56
C ALA A 51 -17.72 9.73 -7.78
N GLU A 52 -18.28 10.95 -7.80
CA GLU A 52 -17.48 12.19 -7.85
C GLU A 52 -16.64 12.37 -6.58
N LYS A 53 -17.19 12.08 -5.39
CA LYS A 53 -16.41 12.10 -4.13
C LYS A 53 -15.29 11.06 -4.15
N ALA A 54 -15.59 9.84 -4.61
CA ALA A 54 -14.59 8.79 -4.77
C ALA A 54 -13.45 9.22 -5.71
N LYS A 55 -13.78 9.89 -6.82
CA LYS A 55 -12.79 10.47 -7.74
C LYS A 55 -11.93 11.54 -7.07
N GLU A 56 -12.51 12.42 -6.25
CA GLU A 56 -11.75 13.43 -5.49
C GLU A 56 -10.75 12.77 -4.52
N VAL A 57 -11.18 11.74 -3.79
CA VAL A 57 -10.31 10.96 -2.89
C VAL A 57 -9.17 10.30 -3.66
N VAL A 58 -9.46 9.60 -4.75
CA VAL A 58 -8.44 8.96 -5.60
C VAL A 58 -7.47 10.01 -6.14
N ALA A 59 -7.96 11.13 -6.68
CA ALA A 59 -7.11 12.19 -7.22
C ALA A 59 -6.18 12.80 -6.16
N ALA A 60 -6.71 13.03 -4.96
CA ALA A 60 -5.96 13.62 -3.86
C ALA A 60 -4.91 12.66 -3.29
N TRP A 61 -5.21 11.36 -3.24
CA TRP A 61 -4.34 10.36 -2.62
C TRP A 61 -3.37 9.67 -3.57
N PHE A 62 -3.60 9.73 -4.89
CA PHE A 62 -2.70 9.11 -5.87
C PHE A 62 -1.23 9.58 -5.71
N PRO A 63 -0.92 10.88 -5.57
CA PRO A 63 0.46 11.33 -5.35
C PRO A 63 1.07 10.83 -4.03
N THR A 64 0.25 10.72 -2.98
CA THR A 64 0.70 10.21 -1.68
C THR A 64 1.00 8.72 -1.75
N VAL A 65 0.11 7.90 -2.32
CA VAL A 65 0.32 6.45 -2.41
C VAL A 65 1.48 6.12 -3.37
N THR A 66 1.63 6.86 -4.46
CA THR A 66 2.82 6.73 -5.32
C THR A 66 4.10 7.13 -4.59
N SER A 67 4.08 8.17 -3.76
CA SER A 67 5.24 8.49 -2.91
C SER A 67 5.58 7.37 -1.92
N LEU A 68 4.58 6.63 -1.44
CA LEU A 68 4.77 5.54 -0.48
C LEU A 68 5.24 4.21 -1.10
N LEU A 69 4.89 3.95 -2.37
CA LEU A 69 5.06 2.62 -3.00
C LEU A 69 5.67 2.64 -4.40
N ALA A 70 5.71 3.75 -5.14
CA ALA A 70 6.26 3.72 -6.50
C ALA A 70 7.76 3.40 -6.48
N THR A 71 8.17 2.50 -7.39
CA THR A 71 9.58 2.19 -7.66
C THR A 71 10.04 2.91 -8.91
N GLU A 72 11.34 3.04 -9.07
CA GLU A 72 11.99 3.73 -10.21
C GLU A 72 11.48 3.26 -11.59
N ASP A 73 11.25 1.96 -11.76
CA ASP A 73 10.81 1.39 -13.05
C ASP A 73 9.28 1.42 -13.27
N TRP A 74 8.50 1.81 -12.27
CA TRP A 74 7.04 1.83 -12.36
C TRP A 74 6.54 3.05 -13.12
N LYS A 75 5.50 2.87 -13.93
CA LYS A 75 4.86 3.94 -14.69
C LYS A 75 3.39 4.00 -14.33
N ALA A 76 2.92 5.20 -13.98
CA ALA A 76 1.51 5.44 -13.74
C ALA A 76 0.66 5.14 -14.99
N PRO A 77 -0.57 4.63 -14.81
CA PRO A 77 -1.50 4.51 -15.92
C PRO A 77 -1.83 5.91 -16.49
N LYS A 78 -2.15 5.98 -17.79
CA LYS A 78 -2.51 7.25 -18.44
C LYS A 78 -3.86 7.80 -17.96
N GLU A 79 -4.75 6.91 -17.56
CA GLU A 79 -6.09 7.21 -17.05
C GLU A 79 -6.51 6.14 -16.04
N ILE A 80 -7.39 6.50 -15.13
CA ILE A 80 -8.07 5.60 -14.18
C ILE A 80 -9.56 5.62 -14.48
N ASN A 81 -10.20 4.45 -14.51
CA ASN A 81 -11.64 4.32 -14.68
C ASN A 81 -12.28 3.89 -13.35
N ILE A 82 -13.28 4.64 -12.88
CA ILE A 82 -14.15 4.23 -11.77
C ILE A 82 -15.48 3.80 -12.38
N VAL A 83 -15.82 2.53 -12.24
CA VAL A 83 -17.04 1.94 -12.78
C VAL A 83 -17.94 1.51 -11.63
N ILE A 84 -19.15 2.04 -11.56
CA ILE A 84 -20.14 1.60 -10.57
C ILE A 84 -21.08 0.61 -11.24
N LYS A 85 -21.12 -0.61 -10.70
CA LYS A 85 -22.07 -1.66 -11.10
C LYS A 85 -23.13 -1.78 -10.04
N LYS A 86 -24.39 -2.04 -10.43
CA LYS A 86 -25.51 -2.11 -9.46
C LYS A 86 -25.21 -3.11 -8.34
N GLU A 87 -24.70 -4.28 -8.70
CA GLU A 87 -24.25 -5.29 -7.75
C GLU A 87 -23.07 -6.09 -8.31
N ILE A 88 -22.08 -6.30 -7.45
CA ILE A 88 -20.99 -7.27 -7.62
C ILE A 88 -20.79 -7.99 -6.28
N SER A 89 -20.09 -9.12 -6.27
CA SER A 89 -19.92 -9.98 -5.09
C SER A 89 -18.95 -9.42 -4.02
N ALA A 90 -18.11 -8.46 -4.40
CA ALA A 90 -17.16 -7.78 -3.51
C ALA A 90 -17.57 -6.30 -3.34
N PRO A 91 -17.10 -5.60 -2.30
CA PRO A 91 -17.28 -4.15 -2.17
C PRO A 91 -16.77 -3.38 -3.40
N ALA A 92 -15.56 -3.74 -3.84
CA ALA A 92 -14.93 -3.30 -5.06
C ALA A 92 -13.84 -4.30 -5.50
N TRP A 93 -13.28 -4.09 -6.69
CA TRP A 93 -12.04 -4.73 -7.13
C TRP A 93 -11.34 -3.87 -8.19
N ALA A 94 -10.02 -3.99 -8.28
CA ALA A 94 -9.19 -3.33 -9.28
C ALA A 94 -8.63 -4.32 -10.32
N SER A 95 -8.59 -3.92 -11.59
CA SER A 95 -7.87 -4.63 -12.65
C SER A 95 -7.40 -3.68 -13.74
N GLY A 96 -6.16 -3.84 -14.17
CA GLY A 96 -5.53 -2.93 -15.13
C GLY A 96 -5.50 -1.51 -14.59
N ASN A 97 -6.30 -0.62 -15.17
CA ASN A 97 -6.48 0.77 -14.73
C ASN A 97 -7.91 1.08 -14.25
N THR A 98 -8.71 0.05 -13.98
CA THR A 98 -10.13 0.18 -13.66
C THR A 98 -10.40 -0.29 -12.23
N ILE A 99 -11.15 0.51 -11.49
CA ILE A 99 -11.73 0.16 -10.19
C ILE A 99 -13.23 -0.04 -10.42
N THR A 100 -13.73 -1.25 -10.17
CA THR A 100 -15.15 -1.57 -10.24
C THR A 100 -15.73 -1.61 -8.83
N VAL A 101 -16.81 -0.88 -8.58
CA VAL A 101 -17.41 -0.70 -7.26
C VAL A 101 -18.86 -1.21 -7.24
N SER A 102 -19.26 -1.80 -6.13
CA SER A 102 -20.62 -2.26 -5.87
C SER A 102 -21.55 -1.12 -5.45
N GLY A 103 -22.55 -0.83 -6.28
CA GLY A 103 -23.66 0.09 -5.99
C GLY A 103 -24.41 -0.30 -4.72
N LYS A 104 -24.67 -1.59 -4.54
CA LYS A 104 -25.23 -2.16 -3.30
C LYS A 104 -24.38 -1.84 -2.07
N TRP A 105 -23.06 -2.00 -2.15
CA TRP A 105 -22.15 -1.71 -1.04
C TRP A 105 -22.17 -0.23 -0.66
N ILE A 106 -21.99 0.66 -1.64
CA ILE A 106 -21.95 2.11 -1.36
C ILE A 106 -23.29 2.68 -0.89
N THR A 107 -24.40 1.98 -1.19
CA THR A 107 -25.71 2.32 -0.61
C THR A 107 -25.78 1.96 0.87
N GLN A 108 -25.16 0.85 1.27
CA GLN A 108 -25.13 0.37 2.66
C GLN A 108 -24.02 1.04 3.49
N HIS A 109 -22.93 1.45 2.83
CA HIS A 109 -21.71 1.99 3.44
C HIS A 109 -21.26 3.26 2.69
N PRO A 110 -22.08 4.33 2.67
CA PRO A 110 -21.80 5.53 1.88
C PRO A 110 -20.51 6.25 2.30
N ASP A 111 -20.05 6.05 3.54
CA ASP A 111 -18.85 6.68 4.08
C ASP A 111 -17.56 5.86 3.83
N ASP A 112 -17.65 4.68 3.22
CA ASP A 112 -16.50 3.81 2.94
C ASP A 112 -15.70 4.26 1.71
N LEU A 113 -15.22 5.50 1.73
CA LEU A 113 -14.33 6.04 0.69
C LEU A 113 -12.90 5.47 0.79
N GLY A 114 -12.49 4.98 1.97
CA GLY A 114 -11.20 4.32 2.16
C GLY A 114 -11.02 3.07 1.30
N MET A 115 -12.11 2.40 0.93
CA MET A 115 -12.09 1.32 -0.07
C MET A 115 -11.46 1.78 -1.39
N MET A 116 -11.71 3.02 -1.82
CA MET A 116 -11.11 3.54 -3.07
C MET A 116 -9.59 3.70 -2.97
N VAL A 117 -9.06 3.99 -1.78
CA VAL A 117 -7.62 4.05 -1.53
C VAL A 117 -7.00 2.65 -1.56
N HIS A 118 -7.70 1.65 -1.02
CA HIS A 118 -7.32 0.24 -1.14
C HIS A 118 -7.24 -0.18 -2.62
N GLU A 119 -8.32 0.02 -3.39
CA GLU A 119 -8.36 -0.38 -4.81
C GLU A 119 -7.38 0.41 -5.68
N MET A 120 -7.21 1.71 -5.44
CA MET A 120 -6.20 2.52 -6.13
C MET A 120 -4.78 2.01 -5.82
N THR A 121 -4.55 1.47 -4.61
CA THR A 121 -3.24 0.89 -4.27
C THR A 121 -2.94 -0.30 -5.17
N HIS A 122 -3.91 -1.15 -5.51
CA HIS A 122 -3.71 -2.26 -6.46
C HIS A 122 -3.29 -1.77 -7.86
N LEU A 123 -3.78 -0.61 -8.32
CA LEU A 123 -3.32 0.01 -9.58
C LEU A 123 -1.84 0.45 -9.53
N ILE A 124 -1.35 0.80 -8.35
CA ILE A 124 0.04 1.22 -8.11
C ILE A 124 0.95 0.00 -7.87
N GLN A 125 0.44 -1.00 -7.17
CA GLN A 125 1.13 -2.27 -7.00
C GLN A 125 1.41 -2.88 -8.37
N ALA A 126 0.37 -3.10 -9.19
CA ALA A 126 0.45 -3.62 -10.55
C ALA A 126 1.45 -4.79 -10.68
N TYR A 127 1.50 -5.64 -9.66
CA TYR A 127 2.52 -6.67 -9.55
C TYR A 127 2.33 -7.74 -10.63
N PRO A 128 3.42 -8.26 -11.23
CA PRO A 128 3.32 -9.41 -12.10
C PRO A 128 2.93 -10.65 -11.28
N ARG A 129 2.56 -11.72 -11.98
CA ARG A 129 2.36 -13.03 -11.33
C ARG A 129 3.65 -13.43 -10.60
N ASN A 130 3.53 -13.68 -9.30
CA ASN A 130 4.64 -14.12 -8.48
C ASN A 130 4.80 -15.66 -8.54
N LYS A 131 6.04 -16.14 -8.34
CA LYS A 131 6.35 -17.58 -8.25
C LYS A 131 5.88 -18.20 -6.93
N VAL A 132 5.70 -17.39 -5.89
CA VAL A 132 5.19 -17.80 -4.57
C VAL A 132 3.83 -17.16 -4.28
N ASN A 133 3.03 -17.80 -3.41
CA ASN A 133 1.73 -17.28 -3.03
C ASN A 133 1.88 -16.03 -2.13
N THR A 134 1.67 -14.87 -2.73
CA THR A 134 1.85 -13.56 -2.10
C THR A 134 0.56 -12.76 -1.97
N GLY A 135 -0.59 -13.34 -2.34
CA GLY A 135 -1.87 -12.61 -2.34
C GLY A 135 -2.21 -11.97 -0.99
N TRP A 136 -1.93 -12.68 0.11
CA TRP A 136 -2.11 -12.14 1.46
C TRP A 136 -1.31 -10.86 1.72
N LEU A 137 -0.10 -10.78 1.18
CA LEU A 137 0.78 -9.62 1.35
C LEU A 137 0.37 -8.48 0.43
N VAL A 138 -0.09 -8.78 -0.79
CA VAL A 138 -0.63 -7.78 -1.72
C VAL A 138 -1.79 -7.03 -1.08
N GLU A 139 -2.79 -7.77 -0.60
CA GLU A 139 -3.95 -7.23 0.13
C GLU A 139 -3.54 -6.54 1.43
N GLY A 140 -2.60 -7.14 2.18
CA GLY A 140 -2.11 -6.57 3.43
C GLY A 140 -1.38 -5.24 3.27
N ILE A 141 -0.64 -5.04 2.17
CA ILE A 141 -0.01 -3.76 1.84
C ILE A 141 -1.08 -2.72 1.45
N ALA A 142 -2.08 -3.09 0.64
CA ALA A 142 -3.18 -2.19 0.29
C ALA A 142 -3.94 -1.72 1.54
N ASP A 143 -4.24 -2.64 2.47
CA ASP A 143 -4.87 -2.28 3.75
C ASP A 143 -3.92 -1.56 4.72
N TYR A 144 -2.61 -1.80 4.64
CA TYR A 144 -1.64 -0.99 5.39
C TYR A 144 -1.68 0.47 4.94
N ILE A 145 -1.72 0.74 3.63
CA ILE A 145 -1.89 2.10 3.10
C ILE A 145 -3.20 2.68 3.59
N ARG A 146 -4.31 1.95 3.45
CA ARG A 146 -5.62 2.41 3.91
C ARG A 146 -5.62 2.73 5.41
N TRP A 147 -5.35 1.75 6.28
CA TRP A 147 -5.60 1.86 7.72
C TRP A 147 -4.48 2.53 8.53
N TRP A 148 -3.28 2.69 7.97
CA TRP A 148 -2.16 3.38 8.66
C TRP A 148 -1.72 4.68 8.01
N ARG A 149 -2.09 4.95 6.74
CA ARG A 149 -1.73 6.19 6.05
C ARG A 149 -2.93 7.07 5.77
N TYR A 150 -4.04 6.49 5.29
CA TYR A 150 -5.26 7.25 4.97
C TYR A 150 -6.19 7.42 6.18
N GLU A 151 -6.50 6.33 6.88
CA GLU A 151 -7.44 6.26 8.01
C GLU A 151 -6.72 5.86 9.32
N PRO A 152 -5.68 6.59 9.77
CA PRO A 152 -4.90 6.17 10.94
C PRO A 152 -5.70 6.16 12.24
N GLU A 153 -6.78 6.94 12.34
CA GLU A 153 -7.65 7.04 13.51
C GLU A 153 -8.77 5.98 13.53
N ALA A 154 -8.90 5.17 12.48
CA ALA A 154 -9.90 4.11 12.45
C ALA A 154 -9.62 3.05 13.54
N PRO A 155 -10.67 2.47 14.16
CA PRO A 155 -10.49 1.41 15.15
C PRO A 155 -9.65 0.25 14.61
N ARG A 156 -8.71 -0.25 15.41
CA ARG A 156 -7.88 -1.40 14.99
C ARG A 156 -8.73 -2.67 14.94
N THR A 157 -8.39 -3.56 14.00
CA THR A 157 -9.03 -4.88 13.97
C THR A 157 -8.65 -5.64 15.23
N ARG A 158 -9.63 -6.30 15.86
CA ARG A 158 -9.34 -7.22 16.95
C ARG A 158 -8.57 -8.42 16.40
N ILE A 159 -7.48 -8.78 17.05
CA ILE A 159 -6.70 -9.98 16.73
C ILE A 159 -7.14 -11.10 17.66
N ASP A 160 -7.68 -12.18 17.09
CA ASP A 160 -7.89 -13.45 17.77
C ASP A 160 -6.72 -14.38 17.41
N PRO A 161 -5.74 -14.63 18.30
CA PRO A 161 -4.56 -15.40 17.95
C PRO A 161 -4.83 -16.89 17.69
N VAL A 162 -6.03 -17.39 18.01
CA VAL A 162 -6.45 -18.77 17.69
C VAL A 162 -6.96 -18.84 16.25
N LYS A 163 -7.65 -17.79 15.78
CA LYS A 163 -8.27 -17.76 14.45
C LYS A 163 -7.43 -17.04 13.41
N ASN A 164 -6.59 -16.10 13.84
CA ASN A 164 -5.87 -15.21 12.95
C ASN A 164 -4.41 -15.61 12.72
N LYS A 165 -3.91 -15.26 11.53
CA LYS A 165 -2.50 -15.35 11.14
C LYS A 165 -2.06 -14.13 10.34
N TYR A 166 -0.76 -13.88 10.28
CA TYR A 166 -0.19 -12.79 9.47
C TYR A 166 -0.50 -12.95 7.96
N THR A 167 -0.90 -14.14 7.51
CA THR A 167 -1.29 -14.43 6.13
C THR A 167 -2.80 -14.28 5.86
N ASP A 168 -3.58 -13.75 6.80
CA ASP A 168 -5.04 -13.60 6.63
C ASP A 168 -5.45 -12.39 5.75
N ALA A 169 -4.49 -11.79 5.05
CA ALA A 169 -4.68 -10.64 4.20
C ALA A 169 -5.25 -9.41 4.96
N TYR A 170 -5.59 -8.37 4.19
CA TYR A 170 -6.37 -7.22 4.62
C TYR A 170 -5.90 -6.65 5.98
N ARG A 171 -6.85 -6.32 6.88
CA ARG A 171 -6.61 -5.68 8.17
C ARG A 171 -5.68 -6.46 9.09
N VAL A 172 -5.72 -7.79 9.08
CA VAL A 172 -4.90 -8.62 9.97
C VAL A 172 -3.44 -8.52 9.55
N THR A 173 -3.16 -8.73 8.26
CA THR A 173 -1.82 -8.56 7.71
C THR A 173 -1.35 -7.11 7.83
N ALA A 174 -2.21 -6.13 7.54
CA ALA A 174 -1.88 -4.70 7.65
C ALA A 174 -1.47 -4.31 9.07
N TYR A 175 -2.18 -4.81 10.10
CA TYR A 175 -1.83 -4.54 11.48
C TYR A 175 -0.48 -5.13 11.85
N TRP A 176 -0.25 -6.39 11.47
CA TRP A 176 1.04 -7.02 11.68
C TRP A 176 2.17 -6.27 10.95
N LEU A 177 2.00 -5.90 9.67
CA LEU A 177 2.98 -5.12 8.91
C LEU A 177 3.30 -3.78 9.58
N ALA A 178 2.28 -3.07 10.06
CA ALA A 178 2.49 -1.81 10.75
C ALA A 178 3.26 -1.97 12.06
N TRP A 179 2.97 -3.03 12.82
CA TRP A 179 3.70 -3.36 14.04
C TRP A 179 5.16 -3.73 13.75
N VAL A 180 5.40 -4.63 12.79
CA VAL A 180 6.75 -5.07 12.42
C VAL A 180 7.56 -3.90 11.88
N SER A 181 7.00 -3.13 10.95
CA SER A 181 7.69 -2.01 10.33
C SER A 181 8.03 -0.91 11.35
N ARG A 182 7.15 -0.65 12.33
CA ARG A 182 7.45 0.30 13.41
C ARG A 182 8.54 -0.20 14.35
N LYS A 183 8.53 -1.51 14.68
CA LYS A 183 9.42 -2.10 15.69
C LYS A 183 10.82 -2.40 15.16
N TYR A 184 10.93 -2.86 13.91
CA TYR A 184 12.19 -3.34 13.32
C TYR A 184 12.77 -2.36 12.31
N ASP A 185 12.02 -2.08 11.25
CA ASP A 185 12.50 -1.21 10.17
C ASP A 185 11.34 -0.58 9.38
N LYS A 186 11.27 0.75 9.37
CA LYS A 186 10.25 1.53 8.65
C LYS A 186 10.41 1.45 7.13
N ARG A 187 11.54 0.97 6.64
CA ARG A 187 11.79 0.71 5.21
C ARG A 187 11.24 -0.65 4.76
N LEU A 188 10.73 -1.49 5.67
CA LEU A 188 10.26 -2.85 5.37
C LEU A 188 9.17 -2.89 4.29
N VAL A 189 8.03 -2.22 4.49
CA VAL A 189 6.90 -2.26 3.54
C VAL A 189 7.30 -1.86 2.11
N PRO A 190 8.00 -0.74 1.87
CA PRO A 190 8.43 -0.38 0.52
C PRO A 190 9.51 -1.32 -0.05
N ALA A 191 10.29 -2.00 0.80
CA ALA A 191 11.22 -3.04 0.34
C ALA A 191 10.47 -4.31 -0.12
N LEU A 192 9.42 -4.71 0.60
CA LEU A 192 8.56 -5.83 0.19
C LEU A 192 7.80 -5.51 -1.11
N ASP A 193 7.23 -4.30 -1.22
CA ASP A 193 6.58 -3.82 -2.45
C ASP A 193 7.51 -3.90 -3.66
N ARG A 194 8.78 -3.50 -3.50
CA ARG A 194 9.78 -3.55 -4.57
C ARG A 194 10.06 -4.97 -5.06
N GLU A 195 10.15 -5.95 -4.16
CA GLU A 195 10.35 -7.34 -4.56
C GLU A 195 9.11 -7.93 -5.24
N LEU A 196 7.92 -7.61 -4.72
CA LEU A 196 6.66 -8.01 -5.34
C LEU A 196 6.53 -7.44 -6.76
N ARG A 197 6.93 -6.18 -6.98
CA ARG A 197 6.91 -5.56 -8.30
C ARG A 197 7.88 -6.18 -9.30
N LYS A 198 8.96 -6.78 -8.83
CA LYS A 198 9.89 -7.58 -9.64
C LYS A 198 9.39 -9.02 -9.86
N GLY A 199 8.31 -9.44 -9.21
CA GLY A 199 7.82 -10.82 -9.23
C GLY A 199 8.68 -11.79 -8.39
N ASN A 200 9.47 -11.27 -7.46
CA ASN A 200 10.35 -12.04 -6.59
C ASN A 200 9.64 -12.45 -5.30
N ASP A 201 10.16 -13.49 -4.64
CA ASP A 201 9.75 -13.82 -3.27
C ASP A 201 10.19 -12.70 -2.31
N PRO A 202 9.27 -12.05 -1.59
CA PRO A 202 9.61 -10.96 -0.66
C PRO A 202 10.14 -11.46 0.69
N MET A 203 10.02 -12.75 1.02
CA MET A 203 10.36 -13.27 2.35
C MET A 203 11.85 -13.18 2.71
N PRO A 204 12.81 -13.44 1.79
CA PRO A 204 14.22 -13.19 2.07
C PRO A 204 14.52 -11.72 2.44
N VAL A 205 13.83 -10.77 1.81
CA VAL A 205 13.93 -9.35 2.18
C VAL A 205 13.28 -9.09 3.53
N PHE A 206 12.13 -9.69 3.82
CA PHE A 206 11.50 -9.61 5.13
C PHE A 206 12.48 -10.00 6.26
N GLU A 207 13.12 -11.16 6.13
CA GLU A 207 14.07 -11.67 7.13
C GLU A 207 15.32 -10.79 7.23
N LYS A 208 15.83 -10.26 6.11
CA LYS A 208 16.95 -9.33 6.13
C LYS A 208 16.66 -8.07 6.94
N PHE A 209 15.46 -7.51 6.82
CA PHE A 209 15.07 -6.26 7.50
C PHE A 209 14.71 -6.48 8.98
N THR A 210 14.31 -7.68 9.36
CA THR A 210 13.80 -7.96 10.70
C THR A 210 14.70 -8.88 11.52
N THR A 211 15.67 -9.53 10.87
CA THR A 211 16.54 -10.59 11.42
C THR A 211 15.77 -11.81 11.94
N LYS A 212 14.48 -11.94 11.60
CA LYS A 212 13.54 -12.93 12.12
C LYS A 212 12.58 -13.39 11.02
N SER A 213 12.11 -14.63 11.13
CA SER A 213 11.06 -15.14 10.25
C SER A 213 9.71 -14.46 10.53
N ALA A 214 8.80 -14.49 9.55
CA ALA A 214 7.44 -13.96 9.74
C ALA A 214 6.67 -14.71 10.83
N GLU A 215 6.90 -16.01 10.99
CA GLU A 215 6.28 -16.82 12.04
C GLU A 215 6.73 -16.41 13.44
N GLU A 216 8.02 -16.15 13.63
CA GLU A 216 8.54 -15.63 14.90
C GLU A 216 7.94 -14.26 15.22
N LEU A 217 7.90 -13.37 14.23
CA LEU A 217 7.33 -12.03 14.42
C LEU A 217 5.82 -12.05 14.62
N TRP A 218 5.10 -13.03 14.08
CA TRP A 218 3.69 -13.23 14.41
C TRP A 218 3.49 -13.60 15.88
N LYS A 219 4.31 -14.52 16.41
CA LYS A 219 4.27 -14.88 17.84
C LYS A 219 4.56 -13.68 18.73
N GLU A 220 5.55 -12.87 18.38
CA GLU A 220 5.85 -11.63 19.12
C GLU A 220 4.73 -10.59 19.01
N PHE A 221 4.14 -10.43 17.83
CA PHE A 221 2.99 -9.53 17.62
C PHE A 221 1.83 -9.92 18.53
N VAL A 222 1.43 -11.19 18.51
CA VAL A 222 0.36 -11.71 19.39
C VAL A 222 0.70 -11.52 20.87
N ALA A 223 1.94 -11.81 21.28
CA ALA A 223 2.38 -11.64 22.65
C ALA A 223 2.35 -10.17 23.12
N SER A 224 2.46 -9.20 22.21
CA SER A 224 2.37 -7.78 22.51
C SER A 224 0.94 -7.29 22.84
N LYS A 225 -0.07 -8.18 22.78
CA LYS A 225 -1.49 -7.89 23.00
C LYS A 225 -1.97 -6.68 22.18
N PRO A 226 -1.89 -6.79 20.84
CA PRO A 226 -2.22 -5.71 19.91
C PRO A 226 -3.72 -5.42 19.84
#